data_AF-A0AAW6Y1Z5-F1
#
_entry.id   AF-A0AAW6Y1Z5-F1
#
_cell.length_a   1.000
_cell.length_b   1.000
_cell.length_c   1.000
_cell.angle_alpha   90.00
_cell.angle_beta   90.00
_cell.angle_gamma   90.00
#
_symmetry.space_group_name_H-M   'P 1'
#
loop_
_entity.id
_entity.type
_entity.pdbx_description
1 polymer ?
#
loop_
_entity_poly.entity_id
_entity_poly.type
_entity_poly.pdbx_seq_one_letter_code
_entity_poly.pdbx_strand_id
1 'polypeptide(L)' 'MNKKERLEKIRHFVSDYEVGTQEAIVEYLKKSGITATQATVSRDIKELGIVKIPLKNNTYIYELP' A
#
# COMPACT_ATOMS: atom_id res chain seq x y z
N MET A 1 -15.43 -7.26 6.56
CA MET A 1 -14.10 -6.65 6.33
C MET A 1 -14.31 -5.16 6.13
N ASN A 2 -13.83 -4.32 7.06
CA ASN A 2 -14.10 -2.89 7.00
C ASN A 2 -13.16 -2.23 5.99
N LYS A 3 -13.69 -1.81 4.82
CA LYS A 3 -12.90 -1.15 3.77
C LYS A 3 -12.10 0.03 4.32
N LYS A 4 -12.73 0.83 5.19
CA LYS A 4 -12.13 2.02 5.79
C LYS A 4 -10.86 1.68 6.59
N GLU A 5 -10.92 0.63 7.40
CA GLU A 5 -9.77 0.17 8.20
C GLU A 5 -8.60 -0.27 7.30
N ARG A 6 -8.90 -0.99 6.21
CA ARG A 6 -7.89 -1.39 5.23
C ARG A 6 -7.22 -0.18 4.57
N LEU A 7 -8.00 0.81 4.14
CA LEU A 7 -7.48 2.02 3.51
C LEU A 7 -6.55 2.81 4.44
N GLU A 8 -6.94 2.96 5.71
CA GLU A 8 -6.11 3.62 6.72
C GLU A 8 -4.81 2.85 6.98
N LYS A 9 -4.87 1.51 7.03
CA LYS A 9 -3.66 0.68 7.15
C LYS A 9 -2.76 0.81 5.92
N ILE A 10 -3.31 0.82 4.71
CA ILE A 10 -2.52 1.02 3.48
C ILE A 10 -1.81 2.37 3.53
N ARG A 11 -2.50 3.46 3.92
CA ARG A 11 -1.87 4.78 4.11
C ARG A 11 -0.70 4.71 5.08
N HIS A 12 -0.93 4.14 6.25
CA HIS A 12 0.12 4.01 7.25
C HIS A 12 1.30 3.19 6.73
N PHE A 13 1.06 2.12 5.97
CA PHE A 13 2.16 1.32 5.42
C PHE A 13 2.99 2.06 4.38
N VAL A 14 2.37 2.84 3.49
CA VAL A 14 3.11 3.61 2.48
C VAL A 14 3.80 4.84 3.06
N SER A 15 3.34 5.35 4.22
CA SER A 15 3.98 6.47 4.92
C SER A 15 5.12 6.04 5.84
N ASP A 16 4.95 4.92 6.56
CA ASP A 16 5.89 4.48 7.59
C ASP A 16 6.95 3.51 7.05
N TYR A 17 6.70 2.87 5.91
CA TYR A 17 7.61 1.89 5.31
C TYR A 17 7.88 2.20 3.84
N GLU A 18 9.10 1.89 3.40
CA GLU A 18 9.47 1.94 1.99
C GLU A 18 8.85 0.75 1.25
N VAL A 19 7.61 0.91 0.77
CA VAL A 19 6.89 -0.16 0.09
C VAL A 19 6.91 0.05 -1.42
N GLY A 20 7.62 -0.82 -2.13
CA GLY A 20 7.77 -0.69 -3.60
C GLY A 20 6.82 -1.53 -4.45
N THR A 21 6.08 -2.45 -3.84
CA THR A 21 5.23 -3.43 -4.54
C THR A 21 3.87 -3.59 -3.86
N GLN A 22 2.87 -3.99 -4.64
CA GLN A 22 1.51 -4.20 -4.12
C GLN A 22 1.45 -5.48 -3.27
N GLU A 23 2.28 -6.47 -3.61
CA GLU A 23 2.45 -7.71 -2.87
C GLU A 23 2.94 -7.43 -1.44
N ALA A 24 3.90 -6.51 -1.28
CA ALA A 24 4.37 -6.12 0.05
C ALA A 24 3.26 -5.49 0.89
N ILE A 25 2.40 -4.64 0.31
CA ILE A 25 1.23 -4.08 1.00
C ILE A 25 0.26 -5.20 1.41
N VAL A 26 0.03 -6.19 0.54
CA VAL A 26 -0.79 -7.37 0.88
C VAL A 26 -0.20 -8.13 2.07
N GLU A 27 1.13 -8.32 2.12
CA GLU A 27 1.78 -8.98 3.24
C GLU A 27 1.65 -8.19 4.55
N TYR A 28 1.82 -6.86 4.52
CA TYR A 28 1.63 -6.00 5.69
C TYR A 28 0.18 -6.02 6.21
N LEU A 29 -0.79 -5.99 5.29
CA LEU A 29 -2.20 -6.15 5.63
C LEU A 29 -2.45 -7.51 6.28
N LYS A 30 -1.91 -8.59 5.70
CA LYS A 30 -2.06 -9.95 6.23
C LYS A 30 -1.45 -10.08 7.63
N LYS A 31 -0.27 -9.48 7.87
CA LYS A 31 0.37 -9.40 9.20
C LYS A 31 -0.47 -8.62 10.21
N SER A 32 -1.29 -7.67 9.76
CA SER A 32 -2.24 -6.93 10.59
C SER A 32 -3.61 -7.62 10.73
N GLY A 33 -3.74 -8.87 10.27
CA GLY A 33 -5.01 -9.62 10.32
C GLY A 33 -6.01 -9.25 9.22
N ILE A 34 -5.62 -8.46 8.22
CA ILE A 34 -6.47 -8.03 7.11
C ILE A 34 -6.11 -8.83 5.85
N THR A 35 -7.03 -9.69 5.41
CA THR A 35 -6.86 -10.44 4.16
C THR A 35 -7.26 -9.59 2.96
N ALA A 36 -6.31 -9.26 2.08
CA ALA A 36 -6.59 -8.59 0.81
C ALA A 36 -5.85 -9.28 -0.34
N THR A 37 -6.35 -9.11 -1.56
CA THR A 37 -5.64 -9.55 -2.78
C THR A 37 -4.89 -8.39 -3.41
N GLN A 38 -3.92 -8.70 -4.27
CA GLN A 38 -3.21 -7.69 -5.05
C GLN A 38 -4.19 -6.84 -5.88
N ALA A 39 -5.22 -7.44 -6.48
CA ALA A 39 -6.25 -6.72 -7.23
C ALA A 39 -7.07 -5.76 -6.35
N THR A 40 -7.36 -6.15 -5.11
CA THR A 40 -8.02 -5.27 -4.13
C THR A 40 -7.13 -4.09 -3.78
N VAL A 41 -5.88 -4.35 -3.41
CA VAL A 41 -4.88 -3.33 -3.05
C VAL A 41 -4.62 -2.37 -4.23
N SER A 42 -4.56 -2.88 -5.46
CA SER A 42 -4.40 -2.06 -6.67
C SER A 42 -5.52 -1.03 -6.82
N ARG A 43 -6.77 -1.42 -6.56
CA ARG A 43 -7.91 -0.49 -6.58
C ARG A 43 -7.84 0.51 -5.43
N ASP A 44 -7.47 0.06 -4.24
CA ASP A 44 -7.35 0.92 -3.06
C ASP A 44 -6.25 1.98 -3.21
N ILE A 45 -5.07 1.60 -3.74
CA ILE A 45 -3.97 2.53 -4.04
C ILE A 45 -4.43 3.62 -5.01
N LYS A 46 -5.16 3.23 -6.07
CA LYS A 46 -5.75 4.18 -7.02
C LYS A 46 -6.79 5.09 -6.36
N GLU A 47 -7.64 4.55 -5.48
CA GLU A 47 -8.66 5.31 -4.75
C GLU A 47 -8.03 6.29 -3.75
N LEU A 48 -6.91 5.90 -3.13
CA LEU A 48 -6.15 6.74 -2.20
C LEU A 48 -5.29 7.80 -2.89
N GLY A 49 -5.16 7.75 -4.22
CA GLY A 49 -4.28 8.64 -4.97
C GLY A 49 -2.79 8.41 -4.73
N ILE A 50 -2.42 7.22 -4.23
CA ILE A 50 -1.03 6.85 -3.96
C ILE A 50 -0.29 6.73 -5.29
N VAL A 51 0.85 7.40 -5.40
CA VAL A 51 1.69 7.42 -6.59
C VAL A 51 2.98 6.63 -6.36
N LYS A 52 3.60 6.17 -7.44
CA LYS A 52 4.88 5.49 -7.38
C LYS A 52 5.98 6.49 -7.72
N ILE A 53 6.82 6.82 -6.75
CA ILE A 53 7.95 7.75 -6.94
C ILE A 53 9.27 6.99 -7.12
N PRO A 54 10.16 7.45 -8.00
CA PRO A 54 11.51 6.89 -8.12
C PRO A 54 12.40 7.39 -6.97
N LEU A 55 13.15 6.49 -6.36
CA LEU A 55 14.20 6.79 -5.38
C LEU A 55 15.57 6.91 -6.07
N LYS A 56 16.53 7.53 -5.37
CA LYS A 56 17.90 7.81 -5.86
C LYS A 56 18.68 6.57 -6.31
N ASN A 57 18.28 5.37 -5.89
CA ASN A 57 18.91 4.09 -6.19
C ASN A 57 18.20 3.29 -7.31
N ASN A 58 17.41 3.95 -8.15
CA ASN A 58 16.62 3.31 -9.23
C ASN A 58 15.55 2.33 -8.71
N THR A 59 15.22 2.41 -7.41
CA THR A 59 14.06 1.72 -6.85
C THR A 59 12.85 2.64 -6.89
N TYR A 60 11.69 2.08 -6.58
CA TYR A 60 10.43 2.81 -6.61
C TYR A 60 9.66 2.50 -5.35
N ILE A 61 9.11 3.52 -4.70
CA ILE A 61 8.23 3.37 -3.55
C ILE A 61 6.87 3.98 -3.84
N TYR A 62 5.86 3.46 -3.17
CA TYR A 62 4.56 4.08 -3.09
C TYR A 62 4.59 5.20 -2.05
N GLU A 63 4.06 6.36 -2.41
CA GLU A 63 3.97 7.52 -1.54
C GLU A 63 2.60 8.20 -1.71
N LEU A 64 2.13 8.85 -0.64
CA LEU A 64 0.97 9.71 -0.69
C LEU A 64 1.37 11.09 -1.25
N PRO A 65 0.55 11.71 -2.12
CA PRO A 65 0.80 13.06 -2.61
C PRO A 65 0.72 14.13 -1.50
#